data_AF-A0A9P1MWJ3-F1
#
_entry.id   AF-A0A9P1MWJ3-F1
#
_cell.length_a   1.000
_cell.length_b   1.000
_cell.length_c   1.000
_cell.angle_alpha   90.00
_cell.angle_beta   90.00
_cell.angle_gamma   90.00
#
_symmetry.space_group_name_H-M   'P 1'
#
loop_
_entity.id
_entity.type
_entity.pdbx_description
1 polymer ?
#
loop_
_entity_poly.entity_id
_entity_poly.type
_entity_poly.pdbx_seq_one_letter_code
_entity_poly.pdbx_strand_id
1 'polypeptide(L)'
;MENLRAAMTNSFQLYETYLPEWSGLVRPLEAKINTIEHILDECEQLKIEIDGIHYEGEKENISSQKSENVPIDKENKKQENEAIEEDDEEKEEKIKRMCAPLTLQEFNTIPKYMLGRFTLESMNEIILTIDAFLLKKHQLITKPLKTLTRQEKEQVDSWRELEMKAKKLSTGLFFVDTDIRPMLTEKLRPSFAKAIPSLRHTKRIREQRCGPITFYYT
;
A
#
# COMPACT_ATOMS: atom_id res chain seq x y z
N MET A 1 -63.17 21.39 -13.87
CA MET A 1 -61.98 22.14 -14.33
C MET A 1 -61.32 22.95 -13.21
N GLU A 2 -62.06 23.43 -12.20
CA GLU A 2 -61.51 24.23 -11.09
C GLU A 2 -60.58 23.45 -10.14
N ASN A 3 -60.92 22.20 -9.79
CA ASN A 3 -60.07 21.37 -8.92
C ASN A 3 -58.69 21.04 -9.51
N LEU A 4 -58.58 20.91 -10.84
CA LEU A 4 -57.30 20.61 -11.48
C LEU A 4 -56.38 21.85 -11.48
N ARG A 5 -56.95 23.04 -11.71
CA ARG A 5 -56.22 24.30 -11.62
C ARG A 5 -55.72 24.55 -10.21
N ALA A 6 -56.57 24.35 -9.20
CA ALA A 6 -56.20 24.50 -7.79
C ALA A 6 -55.06 23.56 -7.37
N ALA A 7 -55.08 22.29 -7.82
CA ALA A 7 -54.02 21.32 -7.57
C ALA A 7 -52.69 21.71 -8.24
N MET A 8 -52.73 22.24 -9.47
CA MET A 8 -51.53 22.71 -10.16
C MET A 8 -50.93 23.97 -9.54
N THR A 9 -51.75 24.90 -9.03
CA THR A 9 -51.24 26.07 -8.27
C THR A 9 -50.62 25.66 -6.94
N ASN A 10 -51.21 24.71 -6.22
CA ASN A 10 -50.64 24.22 -4.96
C ASN A 10 -49.31 23.49 -5.16
N SER A 11 -49.18 22.68 -6.21
CA SER A 11 -47.90 22.02 -6.51
C SER A 11 -46.83 23.03 -6.91
N PHE A 12 -47.17 24.04 -7.73
CA PHE A 12 -46.25 25.10 -8.12
C PHE A 12 -45.77 25.94 -6.93
N GLN A 13 -46.69 26.29 -6.02
CA GLN A 13 -46.34 26.99 -4.78
C GLN A 13 -45.43 26.15 -3.87
N LEU A 14 -45.65 24.83 -3.77
CA LEU A 14 -44.72 23.94 -3.07
C LEU A 14 -43.33 23.99 -3.71
N TYR A 15 -43.22 23.85 -5.03
CA TYR A 15 -41.92 23.92 -5.71
C TYR A 15 -41.21 25.26 -5.48
N GLU A 16 -41.95 26.37 -5.48
CA GLU A 16 -41.41 27.71 -5.26
C GLU A 16 -40.94 27.93 -3.80
N THR A 17 -41.58 27.28 -2.83
CA THR A 17 -41.14 27.31 -1.42
C THR A 17 -39.88 26.47 -1.15
N TYR A 18 -39.69 25.36 -1.86
CA TYR A 18 -38.51 24.50 -1.69
C TYR A 18 -37.33 24.93 -2.56
N LEU A 19 -37.54 25.62 -3.69
CA LEU A 19 -36.46 26.07 -4.58
C LEU A 19 -35.29 26.81 -3.86
N PRO A 20 -35.55 27.74 -2.92
CA PRO A 20 -34.49 28.44 -2.20
C PRO A 20 -33.67 27.51 -1.29
N GLU A 21 -34.33 26.54 -0.64
CA GLU A 21 -33.68 25.57 0.26
C GLU A 21 -32.75 24.63 -0.52
N TRP A 22 -33.19 24.18 -1.70
CA TRP A 22 -32.37 23.35 -2.58
C TRP A 22 -31.20 24.15 -3.17
N SER A 23 -31.41 25.41 -3.54
CA SER A 23 -30.32 26.29 -4.00
C SER A 23 -29.25 26.52 -2.92
N GLY A 24 -29.65 26.56 -1.65
CA GLY A 24 -28.74 26.69 -0.51
C GLY A 24 -27.88 25.45 -0.26
N LEU A 25 -28.37 24.27 -0.62
CA LEU A 25 -27.62 23.01 -0.54
C LEU A 25 -26.72 22.76 -1.76
N VAL A 26 -27.14 23.22 -2.94
CA VAL A 26 -26.41 23.02 -4.20
C VAL A 26 -25.16 23.89 -4.27
N ARG A 27 -25.22 25.15 -3.83
CA ARG A 27 -24.06 26.07 -3.87
C ARG A 27 -22.81 25.56 -3.12
N PRO A 28 -22.91 25.02 -1.88
CA PRO A 28 -21.77 24.43 -1.20
C PRO A 28 -21.23 23.18 -1.90
N LEU A 29 -22.08 22.42 -2.59
CA LEU A 29 -21.66 21.25 -3.35
C LEU A 29 -20.95 21.65 -4.64
N GLU A 30 -21.47 22.62 -5.38
CA GLU A 30 -20.82 23.21 -6.55
C GLU A 30 -19.47 23.83 -6.17
N ALA A 31 -19.38 24.54 -5.05
CA ALA A 31 -18.12 25.08 -4.56
C ALA A 31 -17.09 23.98 -4.27
N LYS A 32 -17.51 22.87 -3.64
CA LYS A 32 -16.63 21.70 -3.40
C LYS A 32 -16.20 21.03 -4.69
N ILE A 33 -17.10 20.91 -5.67
CA ILE A 33 -16.80 20.36 -7.00
C ILE A 33 -15.75 21.23 -7.70
N ASN A 34 -15.95 22.55 -7.72
CA ASN A 34 -15.00 23.49 -8.31
C ASN A 34 -13.62 23.46 -7.63
N THR A 35 -13.57 23.33 -6.30
CA THR A 35 -12.29 23.15 -5.58
C THR A 35 -11.59 21.85 -6.00
N ILE A 36 -12.34 20.76 -6.17
CA ILE A 36 -11.78 19.47 -6.61
C ILE A 36 -11.27 19.56 -8.05
N GLU A 37 -12.02 20.20 -8.96
CA GLU A 37 -11.59 20.42 -10.34
C GLU A 37 -10.31 21.24 -10.41
N HIS A 38 -10.18 22.27 -9.58
CA HIS A 38 -8.95 23.07 -9.50
C HIS A 38 -7.74 22.25 -9.00
N ILE A 39 -7.92 21.43 -7.96
CA ILE A 39 -6.85 20.55 -7.45
C ILE A 39 -6.43 19.51 -8.51
N LEU A 40 -7.38 19.02 -9.31
CA LEU A 40 -7.08 18.08 -10.39
C LEU A 40 -6.28 18.74 -11.52
N ASP A 41 -6.60 19.98 -11.87
CA ASP A 41 -5.85 20.79 -12.85
C ASP A 41 -4.42 21.11 -12.36
N GLU A 42 -4.26 21.49 -11.09
CA GLU A 42 -2.93 21.70 -10.48
C GLU A 42 -2.09 20.42 -10.49
N CYS A 43 -2.71 19.27 -10.22
CA CYS A 43 -2.05 17.97 -10.28
C CYS A 43 -1.65 17.58 -11.71
N GLU A 44 -2.43 17.98 -12.73
CA GLU A 44 -2.09 17.77 -14.14
C GLU A 44 -0.93 18.67 -14.59
N GLN A 45 -0.91 19.93 -14.14
CA GLN A 45 0.20 20.86 -14.40
C GLN A 45 1.51 20.38 -13.76
N LEU A 46 1.49 19.94 -12.50
CA LEU A 46 2.66 19.37 -11.83
C LEU A 46 3.18 18.10 -12.51
N LYS A 47 2.27 17.31 -13.10
CA LYS A 47 2.66 16.12 -13.87
C LYS A 47 3.39 16.48 -15.16
N ILE A 48 2.94 17.53 -15.86
CA ILE A 48 3.62 18.05 -17.06
C ILE A 48 5.01 18.60 -16.69
N GLU A 49 5.15 19.24 -15.54
CA GLU A 49 6.43 19.78 -15.06
C GLU A 49 7.44 18.67 -14.74
N ILE A 50 7.01 17.57 -14.10
CA ILE A 50 7.87 16.40 -13.84
C ILE A 50 8.30 15.71 -15.14
N ASP A 51 7.39 15.55 -16.10
CA ASP A 51 7.69 14.94 -17.39
C ASP A 51 8.62 15.83 -18.26
N GLY A 52 8.59 17.16 -18.05
CA GLY A 52 9.45 18.13 -18.73
C GLY A 52 10.91 18.16 -18.23
N ILE A 53 11.19 17.69 -17.01
CA ILE A 53 12.54 17.68 -16.42
C ILE A 53 13.40 16.51 -16.93
N HIS A 54 12.83 15.55 -17.67
CA HIS A 54 13.53 14.33 -18.08
C HIS A 54 14.08 14.30 -19.53
N TYR A 55 14.38 15.46 -20.13
CA TYR A 55 14.92 15.54 -21.49
C TYR A 55 16.02 16.60 -21.69
N GLU A 56 17.04 16.66 -20.84
CA GLU A 56 18.36 17.19 -21.25
C GLU A 56 19.52 16.38 -20.63
N GLY A 57 20.33 15.76 -21.50
CA GLY A 57 21.56 15.00 -21.20
C GLY A 57 21.35 13.48 -21.17
N GLU A 58 21.96 12.63 -22.00
CA GLU A 58 23.02 12.76 -22.99
C GLU A 58 22.83 11.64 -24.03
N LYS A 59 23.03 11.96 -25.32
CA LYS A 59 23.32 10.98 -26.38
C LYS A 59 24.73 11.27 -26.87
N GLU A 60 25.67 10.34 -26.67
CA GLU A 60 26.73 9.96 -27.63
C GLU A 60 27.11 8.48 -27.30
N ASN A 61 26.76 7.48 -28.11
CA ASN A 61 27.47 6.93 -29.30
C ASN A 61 28.77 6.18 -28.87
N ILE A 62 29.16 4.96 -29.26
CA ILE A 62 29.04 4.04 -30.41
C ILE A 62 29.36 2.63 -29.80
N SER A 63 28.83 1.46 -30.16
CA SER A 63 29.02 0.74 -31.41
C SER A 63 28.39 -0.66 -31.32
N SER A 64 27.67 -1.05 -32.36
CA SER A 64 27.24 -2.40 -32.63
C SER A 64 28.42 -3.35 -32.83
N GLN A 65 28.36 -4.57 -32.28
CA GLN A 65 28.74 -5.77 -33.02
C GLN A 65 28.10 -7.03 -32.42
N LYS A 66 27.44 -7.75 -33.33
CA LYS A 66 26.71 -9.00 -33.15
C LYS A 66 27.55 -10.08 -33.84
N SER A 67 27.95 -11.14 -33.15
CA SER A 67 28.29 -12.42 -33.78
C SER A 67 28.40 -13.55 -32.76
N GLU A 68 27.75 -14.65 -33.08
CA GLU A 68 27.79 -15.96 -32.44
C GLU A 68 29.21 -16.55 -32.38
N ASN A 69 29.55 -17.29 -31.32
CA ASN A 69 29.79 -18.74 -31.34
C ASN A 69 30.52 -19.23 -30.09
N VAL A 70 29.97 -20.30 -29.50
CA VAL A 70 30.57 -21.22 -28.53
C VAL A 70 31.51 -22.17 -29.31
N PRO A 71 32.71 -22.56 -28.80
CA PRO A 71 32.85 -23.85 -28.10
C PRO A 71 33.97 -23.99 -27.03
N ILE A 72 33.56 -24.43 -25.83
CA ILE A 72 33.97 -25.68 -25.15
C ILE A 72 35.47 -26.07 -25.09
N ASP A 73 36.05 -26.00 -23.87
CA ASP A 73 36.66 -27.11 -23.08
C ASP A 73 38.07 -26.92 -22.45
N LYS A 74 38.18 -27.45 -21.23
CA LYS A 74 39.34 -28.02 -20.47
C LYS A 74 39.94 -27.27 -19.27
N GLU A 75 39.42 -27.67 -18.10
CA GLU A 75 40.12 -28.25 -16.93
C GLU A 75 41.28 -27.54 -16.19
N ASN A 76 40.99 -27.31 -14.89
CA ASN A 76 41.80 -27.60 -13.68
C ASN A 76 43.13 -26.84 -13.40
N LYS A 77 43.14 -26.02 -12.33
CA LYS A 77 43.88 -26.32 -11.07
C LYS A 77 43.68 -25.26 -9.96
N LYS A 78 43.57 -25.78 -8.73
CA LYS A 78 43.74 -25.09 -7.43
C LYS A 78 45.09 -24.36 -7.35
N GLN A 79 45.18 -23.18 -6.74
CA GLN A 79 45.43 -22.92 -5.31
C GLN A 79 45.93 -21.48 -5.10
N GLU A 80 45.41 -20.82 -4.06
CA GLU A 80 45.94 -19.73 -3.22
C GLU A 80 46.76 -18.58 -3.84
N ASN A 81 46.31 -17.34 -3.57
CA ASN A 81 47.14 -16.27 -3.02
C ASN A 81 46.27 -15.11 -2.48
N GLU A 82 46.88 -14.35 -1.57
CA GLU A 82 46.33 -13.53 -0.51
C GLU A 82 45.70 -12.19 -0.94
N ALA A 83 44.78 -11.74 -0.07
CA ALA A 83 44.51 -10.37 0.35
C ALA A 83 44.61 -9.23 -0.68
N ILE A 84 43.44 -8.74 -1.11
CA ILE A 84 43.21 -7.31 -1.35
C ILE A 84 41.87 -6.96 -0.71
N GLU A 85 41.94 -6.07 0.28
CA GLU A 85 40.81 -5.32 0.83
C GLU A 85 40.26 -4.41 -0.27
N GLU A 86 39.02 -4.61 -0.70
CA GLU A 86 38.25 -3.55 -1.36
C GLU A 86 36.86 -3.53 -0.76
N ASP A 87 36.59 -2.43 -0.06
CA ASP A 87 35.30 -2.02 0.47
C ASP A 87 34.28 -1.95 -0.68
N ASP A 88 33.49 -3.02 -0.84
CA ASP A 88 32.23 -2.95 -1.57
C ASP A 88 31.22 -2.19 -0.69
N GLU A 89 31.38 -0.86 -0.62
CA GLU A 89 30.29 0.06 -0.34
C GLU A 89 29.30 0.00 -1.51
N GLU A 90 28.57 -1.13 -1.62
CA GLU A 90 27.33 -1.17 -2.35
C GLU A 90 26.40 -0.13 -1.72
N LYS A 91 26.04 0.87 -2.53
CA LYS A 91 24.97 1.81 -2.24
C LYS A 91 23.71 1.00 -1.95
N GLU A 92 23.49 0.65 -0.69
CA GLU A 92 22.24 0.08 -0.21
C GLU A 92 21.16 1.11 -0.52
N GLU A 93 20.49 0.93 -1.66
CA GLU A 93 19.21 1.57 -1.93
C GLU A 93 18.36 1.30 -0.68
N LYS A 94 18.12 2.37 0.08
CA LYS A 94 17.51 2.32 1.40
C LYS A 94 16.13 1.69 1.27
N ILE A 95 16.05 0.37 1.44
CA ILE A 95 14.82 -0.40 1.24
C ILE A 95 13.77 0.20 2.17
N LYS A 96 12.70 0.76 1.59
CA LYS A 96 11.61 1.39 2.35
C LYS A 96 10.83 0.31 3.11
N ARG A 97 11.27 0.00 4.32
CA ARG A 97 10.58 -0.93 5.23
C ARG A 97 9.43 -0.22 5.95
N MET A 98 8.25 -0.81 5.89
CA MET A 98 7.05 -0.43 6.63
C MET A 98 7.06 -1.00 8.06
N CYS A 99 7.69 -2.15 8.27
CA CYS A 99 7.82 -2.81 9.57
C CYS A 99 9.24 -3.36 9.75
N ALA A 100 9.93 -2.90 10.80
CA ALA A 100 11.29 -3.34 11.08
C ALA A 100 11.32 -4.74 11.73
N PRO A 101 12.28 -5.61 11.37
CA PRO A 101 12.45 -6.90 12.04
C PRO A 101 12.78 -6.71 13.53
N LEU A 102 12.57 -7.76 14.31
CA LEU A 102 12.95 -7.79 15.72
C LEU A 102 14.45 -8.09 15.85
N THR A 103 15.10 -7.33 16.73
CA THR A 103 16.44 -7.65 17.22
C THR A 103 16.37 -8.72 18.31
N LEU A 104 17.51 -9.40 18.56
CA LEU A 104 17.60 -10.38 19.64
C LEU A 104 17.31 -9.74 21.02
N GLN A 105 17.75 -8.50 21.23
CA GLN A 105 17.50 -7.76 22.46
C GLN A 105 16.01 -7.51 22.69
N GLU A 106 15.30 -7.00 21.68
CA GLU A 106 13.85 -6.78 21.76
C GLU A 106 13.09 -8.09 21.98
N PHE A 107 13.49 -9.16 21.30
CA PHE A 107 12.86 -10.48 21.45
C PHE A 107 12.97 -11.03 22.87
N ASN A 108 14.13 -10.85 23.51
CA ASN A 108 14.34 -11.27 24.89
C ASN A 108 13.51 -10.47 25.91
N THR A 109 12.96 -9.31 25.54
CA THR A 109 12.05 -8.55 26.40
C THR A 109 10.62 -9.11 26.42
N ILE A 110 10.28 -10.02 25.50
CA ILE A 110 8.93 -10.60 25.39
C ILE A 110 8.76 -11.67 26.47
N PRO A 111 7.73 -11.58 27.33
CA PRO A 111 7.48 -12.61 28.34
C PRO A 111 7.22 -13.99 27.71
N LYS A 112 7.78 -15.05 28.30
CA LYS A 112 7.66 -16.44 27.78
C LYS A 112 6.23 -16.90 27.52
N TYR A 113 5.27 -16.45 28.34
CA TYR A 113 3.86 -16.82 28.15
C TYR A 113 3.22 -16.19 26.90
N MET A 114 3.73 -15.04 26.43
CA MET A 114 3.31 -14.45 25.15
C MET A 114 4.00 -15.11 23.96
N LEU A 115 5.27 -15.49 24.15
CA LEU A 115 6.12 -16.09 23.13
C LEU A 115 5.68 -17.51 22.76
N GLY A 116 5.22 -18.30 23.74
CA GLY A 116 4.89 -19.70 23.53
C GLY A 116 6.11 -20.50 23.02
N ARG A 117 6.06 -20.94 21.76
CA ARG A 117 7.13 -21.71 21.10
C ARG A 117 7.78 -20.97 19.93
N PHE A 118 7.54 -19.66 19.79
CA PHE A 118 8.15 -18.90 18.71
C PHE A 118 9.65 -18.72 18.93
N THR A 119 10.43 -18.89 17.87
CA THR A 119 11.83 -18.46 17.80
C THR A 119 11.90 -17.04 17.22
N LEU A 120 13.05 -16.38 17.37
CA LEU A 120 13.31 -15.08 16.77
C LEU A 120 13.10 -15.12 15.25
N GLU A 121 13.61 -16.18 14.61
CA GLU A 121 13.48 -16.41 13.17
C GLU A 121 12.02 -16.51 12.74
N SER A 122 11.21 -17.33 13.41
CA SER A 122 9.78 -17.46 13.09
C SER A 122 9.01 -16.15 13.27
N MET A 123 9.38 -15.34 14.27
CA MET A 123 8.75 -14.04 14.48
C MET A 123 9.15 -13.04 13.39
N ASN A 124 10.43 -13.03 13.01
CA ASN A 124 10.94 -12.18 11.94
C ASN A 124 10.37 -12.56 10.58
N GLU A 125 10.16 -13.85 10.30
CA GLU A 125 9.49 -14.30 9.07
C GLU A 125 8.07 -13.72 8.95
N ILE A 126 7.30 -13.72 10.05
CA ILE A 126 5.97 -13.10 10.09
C ILE A 126 6.06 -11.60 9.83
N ILE A 127 7.01 -10.92 10.47
CA ILE A 127 7.19 -9.46 10.33
C ILE A 127 7.58 -9.09 8.91
N LEU A 128 8.51 -9.83 8.30
CA LEU A 128 8.93 -9.62 6.91
C LEU A 128 7.78 -9.86 5.93
N THR A 129 6.92 -10.85 6.20
CA THR A 129 5.71 -11.09 5.40
C THR A 129 4.73 -9.92 5.49
N ILE A 130 4.53 -9.39 6.71
CA ILE A 130 3.70 -8.19 6.94
C ILE A 130 4.29 -6.98 6.21
N ASP A 131 5.61 -6.77 6.32
CA ASP A 131 6.33 -5.67 5.68
C ASP A 131 6.16 -5.71 4.16
N ALA A 132 6.41 -6.86 3.55
CA ALA A 132 6.26 -7.08 2.12
C ALA A 132 4.82 -6.84 1.65
N PHE A 133 3.82 -7.29 2.42
CA PHE A 133 2.42 -7.04 2.11
C PHE A 133 2.07 -5.56 2.18
N LEU A 134 2.46 -4.87 3.26
CA LEU A 134 2.18 -3.44 3.44
C LEU A 134 2.86 -2.60 2.36
N LEU A 135 4.09 -2.94 2.00
CA LEU A 135 4.82 -2.29 0.92
C LEU A 135 4.11 -2.50 -0.43
N LYS A 136 3.69 -3.73 -0.73
CA LYS A 136 2.90 -4.03 -1.94
C LYS A 136 1.59 -3.24 -1.96
N LYS A 137 0.87 -3.21 -0.84
CA LYS A 137 -0.39 -2.44 -0.71
C LYS A 137 -0.15 -0.95 -0.95
N HIS A 138 0.86 -0.37 -0.32
CA HIS A 138 1.25 1.03 -0.53
C HIS A 138 1.55 1.30 -2.02
N GLN A 139 2.35 0.45 -2.65
CA GLN A 139 2.69 0.59 -4.07
C GLN A 139 1.44 0.53 -4.96
N LEU A 140 0.53 -0.40 -4.74
CA LEU A 140 -0.68 -0.54 -5.54
C LEU A 140 -1.66 0.63 -5.35
N ILE A 141 -1.78 1.16 -4.13
CA ILE A 141 -2.63 2.31 -3.85
C ILE A 141 -2.07 3.60 -4.47
N THR A 142 -0.73 3.74 -4.48
CA THR A 142 -0.06 4.94 -5.02
C THR A 142 0.04 4.90 -6.54
N LYS A 143 0.13 3.71 -7.14
CA LYS A 143 0.21 3.55 -8.60
C LYS A 143 -1.05 4.11 -9.29
N PRO A 144 -0.90 4.76 -10.45
CA PRO A 144 -2.04 5.29 -11.18
C PRO A 144 -2.95 4.16 -11.69
N LEU A 145 -4.28 4.37 -11.63
CA LEU A 145 -5.28 3.36 -12.02
C LEU A 145 -5.12 2.86 -13.46
N LYS A 146 -4.52 3.66 -14.35
CA LYS A 146 -4.28 3.30 -15.76
C LYS A 146 -3.24 2.19 -15.92
N THR A 147 -2.26 2.11 -15.01
CA THR A 147 -1.18 1.11 -15.08
C THR A 147 -1.49 -0.19 -14.36
N LEU A 148 -2.57 -0.21 -13.56
CA LEU A 148 -2.95 -1.39 -12.80
C LEU A 148 -3.63 -2.43 -13.70
N THR A 149 -3.27 -3.70 -13.47
CA THR A 149 -3.95 -4.86 -14.05
C THR A 149 -5.37 -4.99 -13.50
N ARG A 150 -6.21 -5.80 -14.15
CA ARG A 150 -7.58 -6.06 -13.69
C ARG A 150 -7.61 -6.65 -12.27
N GLN A 151 -6.71 -7.59 -11.97
CA GLN A 151 -6.63 -8.23 -10.66
C GLN A 151 -6.18 -7.24 -9.57
N GLU A 152 -5.20 -6.37 -9.88
CA GLU A 152 -4.76 -5.34 -8.95
C GLU A 152 -5.85 -4.30 -8.67
N LYS A 153 -6.65 -3.94 -9.69
CA LYS A 153 -7.82 -3.06 -9.52
C LYS A 153 -8.84 -3.66 -8.57
N GLU A 154 -9.23 -4.92 -8.80
CA GLU A 154 -10.16 -5.65 -7.93
C GLU A 154 -9.62 -5.74 -6.49
N GLN A 155 -8.32 -5.97 -6.33
CA GLN A 155 -7.67 -5.99 -5.02
C GLN A 155 -7.71 -4.62 -4.33
N VAL A 156 -7.38 -3.54 -5.04
CA VAL A 156 -7.45 -2.17 -4.50
C VAL A 156 -8.89 -1.79 -4.13
N ASP A 157 -9.87 -2.13 -4.96
CA ASP A 157 -11.28 -1.88 -4.67
C ASP A 157 -11.74 -2.65 -3.43
N SER A 158 -11.34 -3.91 -3.29
CA SER A 158 -11.64 -4.71 -2.07
C SER A 158 -11.05 -4.08 -0.80
N TRP A 159 -9.86 -3.50 -0.89
CA TRP A 159 -9.25 -2.77 0.23
C TRP A 159 -9.99 -1.48 0.56
N ARG A 160 -10.45 -0.74 -0.44
CA ARG A 160 -11.27 0.47 -0.23
C ARG A 160 -12.60 0.14 0.42
N GLU A 161 -13.24 -0.97 0.04
CA GLU A 161 -14.45 -1.45 0.71
C GLU A 161 -14.20 -1.79 2.19
N LEU A 162 -13.07 -2.42 2.48
CA LEU A 162 -12.65 -2.73 3.85
C LEU A 162 -12.36 -1.45 4.65
N GLU A 163 -11.73 -0.45 4.04
CA GLU A 163 -11.45 0.85 4.64
C GLU A 163 -12.74 1.59 5.02
N MET A 164 -13.76 1.58 4.14
CA MET A 164 -15.07 2.14 4.44
C MET A 164 -15.77 1.43 5.62
N LYS A 165 -15.58 0.11 5.76
CA LYS A 165 -16.07 -0.66 6.92
C LYS A 165 -15.29 -0.32 8.19
N ALA A 166 -14.02 0.05 8.07
CA ALA A 166 -13.10 0.37 9.15
C ALA A 166 -13.23 1.82 9.65
N LYS A 167 -14.45 2.39 9.73
CA LYS A 167 -14.82 3.81 10.03
C LYS A 167 -14.00 4.58 11.10
N LYS A 168 -13.18 3.92 11.91
CA LYS A 168 -12.34 4.50 12.98
C LYS A 168 -10.84 4.33 12.76
N LEU A 169 -10.40 3.76 11.63
CA LEU A 169 -8.99 3.52 11.37
C LEU A 169 -8.34 4.80 10.85
N SER A 170 -7.29 5.26 11.54
CA SER A 170 -6.59 6.50 11.20
C SER A 170 -5.62 6.37 10.03
N THR A 171 -5.42 5.15 9.51
CA THR A 171 -4.46 4.83 8.44
C THR A 171 -5.10 3.95 7.39
N GLY A 172 -4.85 4.25 6.11
CA GLY A 172 -5.24 3.41 4.98
C GLY A 172 -4.31 2.19 4.77
N LEU A 173 -3.14 2.18 5.42
CA LEU A 173 -2.22 1.04 5.39
C LEU A 173 -2.55 0.08 6.53
N PHE A 174 -3.30 -0.97 6.17
CA PHE A 174 -3.70 -2.03 7.07
C PHE A 174 -3.73 -3.37 6.34
N PHE A 175 -3.84 -4.44 7.10
CA PHE A 175 -4.12 -5.78 6.59
C PHE A 175 -5.16 -6.47 7.48
N VAL A 176 -5.84 -7.45 6.91
CA VAL A 176 -6.66 -8.39 7.67
C VAL A 176 -5.99 -9.75 7.71
N ASP A 177 -6.46 -10.59 8.62
CA ASP A 177 -5.93 -11.94 8.84
C ASP A 177 -5.91 -12.80 7.57
N THR A 178 -6.92 -12.65 6.70
CA THR A 178 -7.04 -13.36 5.42
C THR A 178 -6.00 -12.95 4.38
N ASP A 179 -5.40 -11.77 4.51
CA ASP A 179 -4.40 -11.27 3.57
C ASP A 179 -3.02 -11.90 3.82
N ILE A 180 -2.64 -12.02 5.11
CA ILE A 180 -1.30 -12.44 5.52
C ILE A 180 -1.19 -13.96 5.61
N ARG A 181 -2.22 -14.66 6.11
CA ARG A 181 -2.16 -16.12 6.29
C ARG A 181 -1.75 -16.88 5.02
N PRO A 182 -2.25 -16.57 3.81
CA PRO A 182 -1.83 -17.27 2.60
C PRO A 182 -0.36 -17.06 2.25
N MET A 183 0.22 -15.90 2.61
CA MET A 183 1.60 -15.54 2.33
C MET A 183 2.60 -16.19 3.29
N LEU A 184 2.15 -16.59 4.49
CA LEU A 184 2.97 -17.30 5.46
C LEU A 184 3.23 -18.75 5.07
N THR A 185 4.37 -19.28 5.51
CA THR A 185 4.68 -20.71 5.43
C THR A 185 3.66 -21.54 6.19
N GLU A 186 3.38 -22.75 5.69
CA GLU A 186 2.32 -23.63 6.20
C GLU A 186 2.42 -23.90 7.71
N LYS A 187 3.65 -23.96 8.23
CA LYS A 187 3.93 -24.13 9.67
C LYS A 187 3.51 -22.93 10.52
N LEU A 188 3.60 -21.71 9.99
CA LEU A 188 3.30 -20.47 10.71
C LEU A 188 1.84 -20.03 10.58
N ARG A 189 1.13 -20.46 9.53
CA ARG A 189 -0.30 -20.14 9.30
C ARG A 189 -1.21 -20.36 10.52
N PRO A 190 -1.19 -21.51 11.21
CA PRO A 190 -2.05 -21.71 12.39
C PRO A 190 -1.55 -20.93 13.62
N SER A 191 -0.25 -20.62 13.65
CA SER A 191 0.40 -19.97 14.78
C SER A 191 0.28 -18.44 14.72
N PHE A 192 -0.04 -17.85 13.57
CA PHE A 192 -0.11 -16.39 13.37
C PHE A 192 -0.93 -15.65 14.44
N ALA A 193 -2.13 -16.16 14.78
CA ALA A 193 -2.97 -15.56 15.82
C ALA A 193 -2.30 -15.53 17.20
N LYS A 194 -1.44 -16.52 17.49
CA LYS A 194 -0.66 -16.59 18.73
C LYS A 194 0.55 -15.66 18.71
N ALA A 195 1.01 -15.22 17.54
CA ALA A 195 2.10 -14.25 17.42
C ALA A 195 1.63 -12.82 17.71
N ILE A 196 0.35 -12.50 17.46
CA ILE A 196 -0.21 -11.14 17.61
C ILE A 196 0.11 -10.51 18.99
N PRO A 197 -0.08 -11.19 20.15
CA PRO A 197 0.27 -10.60 21.44
C PRO A 197 1.75 -10.20 21.54
N SER A 198 2.65 -11.02 21.01
CA SER A 198 4.09 -10.74 20.99
C SER A 198 4.42 -9.57 20.08
N LEU A 199 3.81 -9.48 18.89
CA LEU A 199 4.00 -8.39 17.94
C LEU A 199 3.44 -7.05 18.47
N ARG A 200 2.35 -7.09 19.25
CA ARG A 200 1.82 -5.90 19.95
C ARG A 200 2.74 -5.46 21.09
N HIS A 201 3.29 -6.41 21.85
CA HIS A 201 4.24 -6.11 22.94
C HIS A 201 5.47 -5.35 22.42
N THR A 202 5.99 -5.75 21.27
CA THR A 202 7.12 -5.07 20.60
C THR A 202 6.71 -3.88 19.73
N LYS A 203 5.43 -3.48 19.77
CA LYS A 203 4.86 -2.33 19.05
C LYS A 203 5.07 -2.40 17.54
N ARG A 204 5.18 -3.61 16.97
CA ARG A 204 5.29 -3.81 15.52
C ARG A 204 3.95 -3.74 14.83
N ILE A 205 2.88 -4.11 15.53
CA ILE A 205 1.51 -3.98 15.03
C ILE A 205 0.59 -3.46 16.11
N ARG A 206 -0.50 -2.85 15.67
CA ARG A 206 -1.68 -2.47 16.43
C ARG A 206 -2.87 -3.20 15.83
N GLU A 207 -3.92 -3.39 16.63
CA GLU A 207 -5.17 -4.00 16.16
C GLU A 207 -6.34 -3.07 16.42
N GLN A 208 -7.29 -3.06 15.49
CA GLN A 208 -8.56 -2.38 15.62
C GLN A 208 -9.67 -3.36 15.27
N ARG A 209 -10.55 -3.63 16.24
CA ARG A 209 -11.70 -4.51 16.04
C ARG A 209 -12.89 -3.69 15.54
N CYS A 210 -13.49 -4.13 14.45
CA CYS A 210 -14.64 -3.50 13.81
C CYS A 210 -15.67 -4.58 13.48
N GLY A 211 -16.53 -4.90 14.44
CA GLY A 211 -17.50 -5.98 14.31
C GLY A 211 -16.82 -7.35 14.16
N PRO A 212 -17.12 -8.13 13.11
CA PRO A 212 -16.51 -9.44 12.88
C PRO A 212 -15.08 -9.37 12.31
N ILE A 213 -14.64 -8.20 11.83
CA ILE A 213 -13.34 -8.03 11.17
C ILE A 213 -12.36 -7.38 12.16
N THR A 214 -11.13 -7.90 12.19
CA THR A 214 -10.02 -7.29 12.93
C THR A 214 -8.99 -6.77 11.93
N PHE A 215 -8.74 -5.47 12.01
CA PHE A 215 -7.76 -4.77 11.19
C PHE A 215 -6.45 -4.66 11.95
N TYR A 216 -5.33 -4.90 11.27
CA TYR A 216 -3.99 -4.75 11.81
C TYR A 216 -3.21 -3.71 11.00
N TYR A 217 -2.40 -2.91 11.68
CA TYR A 217 -1.61 -1.83 11.08
C TYR A 217 -0.35 -1.59 11.92
N THR A 218 0.68 -0.98 11.33
CA THR A 218 1.94 -0.66 12.02
C THR A 218 1.84 0.68 12.76
#